data_AF-A0AAE9WYZ6-F1
#
_entry.id   AF-A0AAE9WYZ6-F1
#
_cell.length_a   1.000
_cell.length_b   1.000
_cell.length_c   1.000
_cell.angle_alpha   90.00
_cell.angle_beta   90.00
_cell.angle_gamma   90.00
#
_symmetry.space_group_name_H-M   'P 1'
#
loop_
_entity.id
_entity.type
_entity.pdbx_description
1 polymer ?
#
loop_
_entity_poly.entity_id
_entity_poly.type
_entity_poly.pdbx_seq_one_letter_code
_entity_poly.pdbx_strand_id
1 'polypeptide(L)'
;MDKKVCEKFENVWYKFPDKLDSDNKYQFKKENFLDGYCDSYSCDHDVEKINAGFFYLLNQFFGSSGSSYSAQNNINVVDYIILWLSYMLNLKKSEQNMSNIQYFYSTTINNDRYKKSIPGVTEYKSYKDLIDEKKELMDISNEKMSKIYVLFKILCNMYTDFDKNNPDCNKHSVKAKEFVEEYKKLKEDYNITEDGPYYKLLSTLLNDYNNLKNKCSNIPPIPGITTNISEQRSVQSFGQNSEDISSSSIANNLLIVLSIFGAIAFFLGISYKYSLFGFRKQFQKQKLREKIKNIKNRMNH
;
A
#
# COMPACT_ATOMS: atom_id res chain seq x y z
N MET A 1 7.35 0.85 -5.65
CA MET A 1 7.80 0.89 -4.25
C MET A 1 8.36 2.25 -3.91
N ASP A 2 8.14 2.70 -2.68
CA ASP A 2 8.89 3.82 -2.11
C ASP A 2 9.09 3.68 -0.59
N LYS A 3 9.81 4.65 -0.01
CA LYS A 3 10.09 4.74 1.43
C LYS A 3 8.83 4.69 2.30
N LYS A 4 7.78 5.43 1.95
CA LYS A 4 6.55 5.50 2.75
C LYS A 4 5.84 4.15 2.76
N VAL A 5 5.87 3.40 1.66
CA VAL A 5 5.33 2.03 1.64
C VAL A 5 6.05 1.16 2.66
N CYS A 6 7.38 1.13 2.59
CA CYS A 6 8.19 0.29 3.46
C CYS A 6 8.11 0.69 4.95
N GLU A 7 8.02 1.99 5.26
CA GLU A 7 7.79 2.47 6.62
C GLU A 7 6.48 1.91 7.22
N LYS A 8 5.41 1.75 6.43
CA LYS A 8 4.17 1.13 6.94
C LYS A 8 4.34 -0.36 7.24
N PHE A 9 5.07 -1.09 6.40
CA PHE A 9 5.39 -2.49 6.68
C PHE A 9 6.32 -2.63 7.90
N GLU A 10 7.32 -1.77 8.05
CA GLU A 10 8.18 -1.76 9.24
C GLU A 10 7.41 -1.50 10.53
N ASN A 11 6.44 -0.57 10.52
CA ASN A 11 5.57 -0.35 11.66
C ASN A 11 4.81 -1.64 12.04
N VAL A 12 4.31 -2.39 11.04
CA VAL A 12 3.67 -3.69 11.27
C VAL A 12 4.68 -4.68 11.83
N TRP A 13 5.83 -4.89 11.20
CA TRP A 13 6.87 -5.82 11.69
C TRP A 13 7.34 -5.50 13.10
N TYR A 14 7.39 -4.22 13.47
CA TYR A 14 7.80 -3.81 14.81
C TYR A 14 6.78 -4.22 15.89
N LYS A 15 5.49 -4.17 15.58
CA LYS A 15 4.41 -4.51 16.54
C LYS A 15 3.94 -5.96 16.42
N PHE A 16 4.05 -6.53 15.24
CA PHE A 16 3.71 -7.88 14.89
C PHE A 16 4.82 -8.48 14.01
N PRO A 17 5.91 -8.98 14.62
CA PRO A 17 7.01 -9.58 13.91
C PRO A 17 6.58 -10.75 13.04
N ASP A 18 7.21 -10.85 11.89
CA ASP A 18 6.98 -11.84 10.85
C ASP A 18 7.74 -13.15 11.13
N LYS A 19 7.66 -13.61 12.38
CA LYS A 19 8.25 -14.86 12.87
C LYS A 19 7.48 -15.37 14.07
N LEU A 20 7.54 -16.68 14.29
CA LEU A 20 7.05 -17.32 15.50
C LEU A 20 8.11 -17.30 16.60
N ASP A 21 7.68 -17.40 17.85
CA ASP A 21 8.57 -17.65 18.98
C ASP A 21 8.97 -19.14 19.10
N SER A 22 9.72 -19.47 20.15
CA SER A 22 10.12 -20.85 20.47
C SER A 22 8.94 -21.80 20.71
N ASP A 23 7.77 -21.28 21.06
CA ASP A 23 6.54 -22.03 21.31
C ASP A 23 5.66 -22.14 20.06
N ASN A 24 6.16 -21.72 18.89
CA ASN A 24 5.42 -21.62 17.64
C ASN A 24 4.19 -20.69 17.72
N LYS A 25 4.27 -19.62 18.51
CA LYS A 25 3.21 -18.61 18.65
C LYS A 25 3.59 -17.30 17.98
N TYR A 26 2.58 -16.60 17.48
CA TYR A 26 2.72 -15.25 16.97
C TYR A 26 2.99 -14.26 18.11
N GLN A 27 4.01 -13.45 17.91
CA GLN A 27 4.37 -12.37 18.82
C GLN A 27 3.60 -11.11 18.44
N PHE A 28 2.54 -10.78 19.18
CA PHE A 28 1.75 -9.58 18.94
C PHE A 28 1.84 -8.65 20.15
N LYS A 29 2.53 -7.52 19.99
CA LYS A 29 2.74 -6.55 21.08
C LYS A 29 1.42 -5.85 21.38
N LYS A 30 0.79 -6.12 22.52
CA LYS A 30 -0.46 -5.45 22.93
C LYS A 30 -0.28 -3.95 23.17
N GLU A 31 -1.39 -3.23 23.30
CA GLU A 31 -1.47 -1.78 23.56
C GLU A 31 -0.78 -0.96 22.48
N ASN A 32 -1.10 -1.27 21.23
CA ASN A 32 -0.50 -0.65 20.06
C ASN A 32 -1.56 -0.22 19.02
N PHE A 33 -1.13 0.45 17.96
CA PHE A 33 -2.03 0.96 16.94
C PHE A 33 -2.84 -0.13 16.20
N LEU A 34 -2.33 -1.36 16.12
CA LEU A 34 -3.02 -2.50 15.52
C LEU A 34 -4.24 -2.97 16.33
N ASP A 35 -4.30 -2.69 17.62
CA ASP A 35 -5.45 -3.08 18.47
C ASP A 35 -6.75 -2.40 17.99
N GLY A 36 -6.65 -1.18 17.46
CA GLY A 36 -7.76 -0.46 16.85
C GLY A 36 -8.27 -1.08 15.54
N TYR A 37 -7.57 -2.09 15.02
CA TYR A 37 -7.94 -2.84 13.82
C TYR A 37 -8.40 -4.26 14.16
N CYS A 38 -8.56 -4.64 15.43
CA CYS A 38 -9.25 -5.87 15.83
C CYS A 38 -10.78 -5.67 15.80
N ASP A 39 -11.59 -6.70 15.55
CA ASP A 39 -13.07 -6.55 15.52
C ASP A 39 -13.69 -6.30 16.91
N SER A 40 -13.08 -6.81 17.97
CA SER A 40 -13.53 -6.70 19.38
C SER A 40 -12.62 -5.83 20.26
N TYR A 41 -11.72 -5.02 19.67
CA TYR A 41 -10.61 -4.35 20.36
C TYR A 41 -9.61 -5.29 21.06
N SER A 42 -9.81 -6.60 20.94
CA SER A 42 -8.85 -7.63 21.32
C SER A 42 -8.52 -8.49 20.11
N CYS A 43 -7.22 -8.71 19.86
CA CYS A 43 -6.73 -9.65 18.86
C CYS A 43 -6.25 -10.91 19.60
N ASP A 44 -7.21 -11.69 20.10
CA ASP A 44 -6.93 -12.82 20.98
C ASP A 44 -6.45 -14.03 20.16
N HIS A 45 -7.07 -14.24 19.00
CA HIS A 45 -6.76 -15.34 18.10
C HIS A 45 -5.78 -14.93 16.99
N ASP A 46 -5.07 -15.91 16.44
CA ASP A 46 -4.05 -15.66 15.43
C ASP A 46 -4.61 -15.07 14.13
N VAL A 47 -5.80 -15.54 13.71
CA VAL A 47 -6.51 -14.97 12.55
C VAL A 47 -6.85 -13.50 12.79
N GLU A 48 -7.24 -13.12 14.00
CA GLU A 48 -7.57 -11.73 14.35
C GLU A 48 -6.32 -10.84 14.32
N LYS A 49 -5.18 -11.32 14.85
CA LYS A 49 -3.90 -10.59 14.80
C LYS A 49 -3.45 -10.33 13.36
N ILE A 50 -3.55 -11.35 12.51
CA ILE A 50 -3.24 -11.26 11.09
C ILE A 50 -4.21 -10.32 10.38
N ASN A 51 -5.51 -10.44 10.64
CA ASN A 51 -6.54 -9.56 10.10
C ASN A 51 -6.32 -8.09 10.49
N ALA A 52 -5.90 -7.81 11.73
CA ALA A 52 -5.60 -6.47 12.18
C ALA A 52 -4.42 -5.85 11.43
N GLY A 53 -3.32 -6.59 11.27
CA GLY A 53 -2.17 -6.15 10.47
C GLY A 53 -2.52 -5.94 8.99
N PHE A 54 -3.27 -6.88 8.40
CA PHE A 54 -3.70 -6.82 7.01
C PHE A 54 -4.62 -5.61 6.75
N PHE A 55 -5.64 -5.45 7.59
CA PHE A 55 -6.60 -4.35 7.46
C PHE A 55 -5.96 -3.00 7.75
N TYR A 56 -5.00 -2.93 8.70
CA TYR A 56 -4.19 -1.73 8.91
C TYR A 56 -3.48 -1.30 7.62
N LEU A 57 -2.76 -2.21 6.96
CA LEU A 57 -2.04 -1.88 5.73
C LEU A 57 -3.01 -1.36 4.65
N LEU A 58 -4.11 -2.06 4.41
CA LEU A 58 -5.13 -1.62 3.45
C LEU A 58 -5.69 -0.23 3.80
N ASN A 59 -6.01 0.02 5.07
CA ASN A 59 -6.54 1.30 5.50
C ASN A 59 -5.51 2.43 5.36
N GLN A 60 -4.24 2.17 5.66
CA GLN A 60 -3.18 3.17 5.55
C GLN A 60 -2.89 3.59 4.12
N PHE A 61 -3.08 2.70 3.13
CA PHE A 61 -2.80 3.02 1.73
C PHE A 61 -4.03 3.44 0.95
N PHE A 62 -5.20 2.90 1.27
CA PHE A 62 -6.42 3.10 0.48
C PHE A 62 -7.54 3.76 1.29
N GLY A 63 -7.54 3.67 2.61
CA GLY A 63 -8.56 4.27 3.46
C GLY A 63 -8.50 5.80 3.54
N SER A 64 -9.38 6.38 4.36
CA SER A 64 -9.44 7.84 4.56
C SER A 64 -8.12 8.42 5.09
N SER A 65 -7.35 7.64 5.86
CA SER A 65 -6.00 7.99 6.32
C SER A 65 -4.92 7.87 5.22
N GLY A 66 -5.16 7.03 4.21
CA GLY A 66 -4.33 6.86 3.03
C GLY A 66 -4.55 7.89 1.92
N SER A 67 -5.59 8.72 2.01
CA SER A 67 -5.90 9.78 1.03
C SER A 67 -4.79 10.81 0.76
N SER A 68 -3.76 10.89 1.62
CA SER A 68 -2.54 11.70 1.38
C SER A 68 -1.48 11.01 0.53
N TYR A 69 -1.55 9.68 0.44
CA TYR A 69 -0.71 8.84 -0.37
C TYR A 69 -1.51 8.48 -1.62
N SER A 70 -1.55 9.41 -2.58
CA SER A 70 -2.35 9.35 -3.81
C SER A 70 -2.63 7.90 -4.24
N ALA A 71 -3.83 7.42 -3.90
CA ALA A 71 -4.34 6.09 -4.26
C ALA A 71 -4.41 5.88 -5.78
N GLN A 72 -4.14 6.94 -6.56
CA GLN A 72 -4.32 6.97 -7.99
C GLN A 72 -3.42 6.06 -8.83
N ASN A 73 -2.33 5.41 -8.36
CA ASN A 73 -1.48 4.62 -9.29
C ASN A 73 -0.62 3.46 -8.73
N ASN A 74 -0.71 3.07 -7.46
CA ASN A 74 0.17 2.03 -6.91
C ASN A 74 -0.56 0.70 -6.70
N ILE A 75 -1.11 0.13 -7.77
CA ILE A 75 -1.72 -1.21 -7.75
C ILE A 75 -0.74 -2.28 -7.19
N ASN A 76 0.56 -2.06 -7.34
CA ASN A 76 1.65 -2.89 -6.81
C ASN A 76 1.67 -2.95 -5.27
N VAL A 77 1.09 -1.97 -4.57
CA VAL A 77 1.03 -1.99 -3.09
C VAL A 77 0.09 -3.08 -2.60
N VAL A 78 -1.01 -3.34 -3.30
CA VAL A 78 -1.91 -4.46 -2.99
C VAL A 78 -1.16 -5.78 -3.11
N ASP A 79 -0.32 -5.91 -4.13
CA ASP A 79 0.51 -7.10 -4.34
C ASP A 79 1.40 -7.37 -3.13
N TYR A 80 2.04 -6.33 -2.57
CA TYR A 80 2.86 -6.45 -1.36
C TYR A 80 2.05 -6.74 -0.09
N ILE A 81 0.84 -6.21 0.02
CA ILE A 81 -0.05 -6.49 1.15
C ILE A 81 -0.50 -7.95 1.12
N ILE A 82 -0.83 -8.50 -0.06
CA ILE A 82 -1.18 -9.92 -0.24
C ILE A 82 0.03 -10.82 -0.03
N LEU A 83 1.22 -10.40 -0.50
CA LEU A 83 2.48 -11.08 -0.25
C LEU A 83 2.76 -11.22 1.26
N TRP A 84 2.63 -10.11 2.01
CA TRP A 84 2.77 -10.13 3.47
C TRP A 84 1.71 -11.02 4.13
N LEU A 85 0.44 -10.90 3.73
CA LEU A 85 -0.64 -11.73 4.28
C LEU A 85 -0.36 -13.22 4.08
N SER A 86 0.00 -13.59 2.85
CA SER A 86 0.28 -14.97 2.48
C SER A 86 1.48 -15.51 3.24
N TYR A 87 2.56 -14.73 3.36
CA TYR A 87 3.72 -15.11 4.18
C TYR A 87 3.33 -15.33 5.64
N MET A 88 2.64 -14.38 6.25
CA MET A 88 2.23 -14.45 7.65
C MET A 88 1.38 -15.69 7.91
N LEU A 89 0.36 -15.95 7.09
CA LEU A 89 -0.49 -17.14 7.21
C LEU A 89 0.27 -18.45 7.04
N ASN A 90 1.35 -18.45 6.27
CA ASN A 90 2.17 -19.62 5.98
C ASN A 90 3.20 -19.95 7.06
N LEU A 91 3.38 -19.07 8.06
CA LEU A 91 4.23 -19.37 9.22
C LEU A 91 3.70 -20.55 10.05
N LYS A 92 2.38 -20.80 10.00
CA LYS A 92 1.75 -22.00 10.57
C LYS A 92 1.24 -22.92 9.45
N LYS A 93 1.24 -24.23 9.73
CA LYS A 93 0.66 -25.21 8.81
C LYS A 93 -0.85 -24.99 8.69
N SER A 94 -1.42 -25.37 7.55
CA SER A 94 -2.87 -25.41 7.40
C SER A 94 -3.45 -26.55 8.24
N GLU A 95 -4.54 -26.25 8.93
CA GLU A 95 -5.33 -27.22 9.71
C GLU A 95 -6.58 -27.68 8.94
N GLN A 96 -6.78 -27.17 7.72
CA GLN A 96 -7.99 -27.39 6.91
C GLN A 96 -7.64 -28.06 5.57
N ASN A 97 -8.66 -28.56 4.86
CA ASN A 97 -8.52 -29.14 3.51
C ASN A 97 -8.20 -28.11 2.40
N MET A 98 -7.84 -26.88 2.77
CA MET A 98 -7.47 -25.80 1.84
C MET A 98 -6.30 -24.99 2.39
N SER A 99 -5.72 -24.11 1.58
CA SER A 99 -4.62 -23.26 2.04
C SER A 99 -5.10 -22.22 3.07
N ASN A 100 -4.20 -21.79 3.97
CA ASN A 100 -4.54 -20.77 4.98
C ASN A 100 -5.01 -19.46 4.35
N ILE A 101 -4.45 -19.07 3.21
CA ILE A 101 -4.88 -17.87 2.47
C ILE A 101 -6.29 -18.02 1.88
N GLN A 102 -6.64 -19.19 1.33
CA GLN A 102 -7.99 -19.46 0.83
C GLN A 102 -9.02 -19.49 1.98
N TYR A 103 -8.64 -20.10 3.10
CA TYR A 103 -9.47 -20.12 4.30
C TYR A 103 -9.69 -18.70 4.85
N PHE A 104 -8.62 -17.92 4.99
CA PHE A 104 -8.69 -16.53 5.43
C PHE A 104 -9.57 -15.69 4.50
N TYR A 105 -9.39 -15.83 3.18
CA TYR A 105 -10.21 -15.12 2.22
C TYR A 105 -11.70 -15.45 2.35
N SER A 106 -12.05 -16.74 2.41
CA SER A 106 -13.45 -17.17 2.47
C SER A 106 -14.16 -16.78 3.77
N THR A 107 -13.44 -16.80 4.89
CA THR A 107 -14.00 -16.57 6.24
C THR A 107 -13.88 -15.13 6.71
N THR A 108 -12.79 -14.44 6.37
CA THR A 108 -12.45 -13.13 6.95
C THR A 108 -12.73 -11.98 5.97
N ILE A 109 -12.35 -12.12 4.69
CA ILE A 109 -12.53 -11.06 3.69
C ILE A 109 -14.00 -10.88 3.28
N ASN A 110 -14.85 -11.89 3.50
CA ASN A 110 -16.29 -11.79 3.24
C ASN A 110 -17.10 -11.04 4.31
N ASN A 111 -16.45 -10.51 5.34
CA ASN A 111 -17.09 -9.70 6.39
C ASN A 111 -17.49 -8.29 5.89
N ASP A 112 -18.54 -7.71 6.50
CA ASP A 112 -19.01 -6.34 6.30
C ASP A 112 -17.90 -5.28 6.28
N ARG A 113 -16.87 -5.43 7.12
CA ARG A 113 -15.72 -4.51 7.17
C ARG A 113 -15.03 -4.32 5.82
N TYR A 114 -14.83 -5.40 5.07
CA TYR A 114 -14.16 -5.38 3.77
C TYR A 114 -15.08 -4.96 2.63
N LYS A 115 -16.40 -5.14 2.81
CA LYS A 115 -17.44 -4.72 1.87
C LYS A 115 -17.78 -3.22 1.97
N LYS A 116 -17.30 -2.53 3.01
CA LYS A 116 -17.48 -1.08 3.15
C LYS A 116 -16.76 -0.33 2.03
N SER A 117 -17.40 0.74 1.58
CA SER A 117 -16.83 1.60 0.56
C SER A 117 -15.60 2.35 1.05
N ILE A 118 -14.63 2.48 0.15
CA ILE A 118 -13.39 3.22 0.38
C ILE A 118 -13.66 4.69 0.04
N PRO A 119 -13.61 5.62 1.01
CA PRO A 119 -13.93 7.03 0.74
C PRO A 119 -12.94 7.66 -0.24
N GLY A 120 -13.45 8.26 -1.33
CA GLY A 120 -12.64 9.03 -2.28
C GLY A 120 -11.92 8.19 -3.35
N VAL A 121 -12.20 6.88 -3.43
CA VAL A 121 -11.71 6.01 -4.51
C VAL A 121 -12.88 5.61 -5.40
N THR A 122 -12.74 5.77 -6.72
CA THR A 122 -13.81 5.50 -7.70
C THR A 122 -13.60 4.21 -8.48
N GLU A 123 -12.36 3.75 -8.56
CA GLU A 123 -11.92 2.59 -9.32
C GLU A 123 -12.38 1.27 -8.66
N TYR A 124 -12.46 1.24 -7.33
CA TYR A 124 -12.86 0.07 -6.55
C TYR A 124 -13.96 0.45 -5.56
N LYS A 125 -15.03 -0.35 -5.47
CA LYS A 125 -16.16 0.01 -4.60
C LYS A 125 -15.92 -0.33 -3.15
N SER A 126 -15.02 -1.25 -2.84
CA SER A 126 -14.73 -1.74 -1.49
C SER A 126 -13.29 -2.26 -1.36
N TYR A 127 -12.83 -2.53 -0.12
CA TYR A 127 -11.54 -3.21 0.09
C TYR A 127 -11.58 -4.63 -0.46
N LYS A 128 -12.73 -5.29 -0.39
CA LYS A 128 -12.91 -6.61 -0.99
C LYS A 128 -12.70 -6.55 -2.51
N ASP A 129 -13.28 -5.58 -3.19
CA ASP A 129 -13.11 -5.40 -4.64
C ASP A 129 -11.63 -5.24 -5.00
N LEU A 130 -10.91 -4.41 -4.24
CA LEU A 130 -9.47 -4.20 -4.41
C LEU A 130 -8.66 -5.51 -4.27
N ILE A 131 -9.03 -6.36 -3.30
CA ILE A 131 -8.37 -7.66 -3.09
C ILE A 131 -8.73 -8.63 -4.21
N ASP A 132 -9.98 -8.61 -4.68
CA ASP A 132 -10.49 -9.52 -5.71
C ASP A 132 -9.75 -9.32 -7.05
N GLU A 133 -9.35 -8.09 -7.37
CA GLU A 133 -8.51 -7.76 -8.53
C GLU A 133 -7.13 -8.44 -8.50
N LYS A 134 -6.66 -8.82 -7.33
CA LYS A 134 -5.33 -9.45 -7.11
C LYS A 134 -5.44 -10.87 -6.59
N LYS A 135 -6.61 -11.49 -6.71
CA LYS A 135 -6.90 -12.83 -6.19
C LYS A 135 -5.97 -13.90 -6.78
N GLU A 136 -5.51 -13.74 -8.03
CA GLU A 136 -4.55 -14.66 -8.66
C GLU A 136 -3.23 -14.82 -7.89
N LEU A 137 -2.84 -13.81 -7.09
CA LEU A 137 -1.64 -13.91 -6.24
C LEU A 137 -1.82 -14.93 -5.11
N MET A 138 -3.05 -15.22 -4.69
CA MET A 138 -3.34 -16.19 -3.63
C MET A 138 -3.15 -17.64 -4.09
N ASP A 139 -3.03 -17.88 -5.39
CA ASP A 139 -2.78 -19.21 -5.97
C ASP A 139 -1.28 -19.52 -6.06
N ILE A 140 -0.40 -18.56 -5.76
CA ILE A 140 1.05 -18.78 -5.68
C ILE A 140 1.34 -19.71 -4.49
N SER A 141 2.15 -20.75 -4.73
CA SER A 141 2.50 -21.71 -3.68
C SER A 141 3.23 -21.04 -2.50
N ASN A 142 3.01 -21.58 -1.30
CA ASN A 142 3.59 -21.07 -0.06
C ASN A 142 5.12 -20.96 -0.12
N GLU A 143 5.78 -21.96 -0.72
CA GLU A 143 7.23 -21.97 -0.90
C GLU A 143 7.71 -20.77 -1.73
N LYS A 144 7.07 -20.55 -2.89
CA LYS A 144 7.39 -19.44 -3.79
C LYS A 144 7.13 -18.09 -3.12
N MET A 145 6.02 -17.98 -2.42
CA MET A 145 5.63 -16.76 -1.72
C MET A 145 6.64 -16.38 -0.63
N SER A 146 7.10 -17.37 0.15
CA SER A 146 8.12 -17.15 1.19
C SER A 146 9.44 -16.64 0.62
N LYS A 147 9.89 -17.19 -0.51
CA LYS A 147 11.12 -16.71 -1.15
C LYS A 147 10.97 -15.29 -1.71
N ILE A 148 9.83 -14.95 -2.32
CA ILE A 148 9.52 -13.58 -2.75
C ILE A 148 9.48 -12.62 -1.55
N TYR A 149 8.92 -13.05 -0.42
CA TYR A 149 8.81 -12.21 0.77
C TYR A 149 10.19 -11.81 1.33
N VAL A 150 11.18 -12.72 1.27
CA VAL A 150 12.57 -12.40 1.62
C VAL A 150 13.12 -11.26 0.75
N LEU A 151 12.95 -11.34 -0.58
CA LEU A 151 13.35 -10.27 -1.49
C LEU A 151 12.65 -8.95 -1.18
N PHE A 152 11.34 -9.00 -0.93
CA PHE A 152 10.55 -7.83 -0.57
C PHE A 152 11.09 -7.14 0.69
N LYS A 153 11.46 -7.90 1.72
CA LYS A 153 12.07 -7.32 2.94
C LYS A 153 13.42 -6.67 2.67
N ILE A 154 14.29 -7.33 1.93
CA ILE A 154 15.61 -6.76 1.57
C ILE A 154 15.41 -5.45 0.81
N LEU A 155 14.48 -5.43 -0.15
CA LEU A 155 14.14 -4.24 -0.92
C LEU A 155 13.60 -3.13 -0.02
N CYS A 156 12.68 -3.45 0.90
CA CYS A 156 12.13 -2.45 1.80
C CYS A 156 13.18 -1.87 2.76
N ASN A 157 14.06 -2.71 3.29
CA ASN A 157 15.18 -2.28 4.11
C ASN A 157 16.12 -1.31 3.36
N MET A 158 16.20 -1.37 2.03
CA MET A 158 16.94 -0.38 1.24
C MET A 158 16.13 0.91 1.06
N TYR A 159 14.83 0.81 0.80
CA TYR A 159 13.95 1.98 0.61
C TYR A 159 13.73 2.80 1.88
N THR A 160 13.65 2.19 3.07
CA THR A 160 13.48 2.93 4.33
C THR A 160 14.71 3.79 4.62
N ASP A 161 15.89 3.21 4.47
CA ASP A 161 17.17 3.89 4.71
C ASP A 161 17.49 4.91 3.60
N PHE A 162 16.79 4.86 2.46
CA PHE A 162 17.03 5.73 1.31
C PHE A 162 16.45 7.12 1.52
N ASP A 163 17.30 8.14 1.47
CA ASP A 163 16.89 9.54 1.42
C ASP A 163 16.89 10.04 -0.03
N LYS A 164 15.71 10.43 -0.54
CA LYS A 164 15.56 10.98 -1.90
C LYS A 164 16.33 12.30 -2.07
N ASN A 165 16.52 13.07 -1.01
CA ASN A 165 17.17 14.38 -1.05
C ASN A 165 18.69 14.30 -0.92
N ASN A 166 19.19 13.23 -0.29
CA ASN A 166 20.61 12.98 -0.12
C ASN A 166 20.91 11.48 -0.23
N PRO A 167 20.91 10.91 -1.46
CA PRO A 167 21.05 9.48 -1.66
C PRO A 167 22.46 9.01 -1.31
N ASP A 168 22.65 8.46 -0.11
CA ASP A 168 23.89 7.80 0.31
C ASP A 168 23.86 6.32 -0.11
N CYS A 169 24.14 6.09 -1.39
CA CYS A 169 24.05 4.76 -2.01
C CYS A 169 25.07 3.74 -1.45
N ASN A 170 26.11 4.20 -0.76
CA ASN A 170 27.13 3.31 -0.19
C ASN A 170 26.55 2.45 0.93
N LYS A 171 25.59 2.99 1.69
CA LYS A 171 24.88 2.27 2.78
C LYS A 171 24.05 1.09 2.29
N HIS A 172 23.66 1.07 1.02
CA HIS A 172 22.78 0.04 0.47
C HIS A 172 23.53 -1.06 -0.29
N SER A 173 24.83 -0.92 -0.50
CA SER A 173 25.63 -1.83 -1.34
C SER A 173 25.59 -3.30 -0.88
N VAL A 174 25.60 -3.54 0.43
CA VAL A 174 25.53 -4.90 1.01
C VAL A 174 24.14 -5.52 0.76
N LYS A 175 23.07 -4.84 1.19
CA LYS A 175 21.67 -5.28 0.97
C LYS A 175 21.35 -5.46 -0.51
N ALA A 176 21.91 -4.63 -1.38
CA ALA A 176 21.72 -4.75 -2.81
C ALA A 176 22.38 -5.99 -3.41
N LYS A 177 23.55 -6.40 -2.91
CA LYS A 177 24.19 -7.67 -3.30
C LYS A 177 23.37 -8.86 -2.83
N GLU A 178 22.89 -8.82 -1.58
CA GLU A 178 21.98 -9.84 -1.02
C GLU A 178 20.73 -9.99 -1.89
N PHE A 179 20.10 -8.88 -2.29
CA PHE A 179 18.93 -8.91 -3.18
C PHE A 179 19.25 -9.60 -4.51
N VAL A 180 20.38 -9.24 -5.16
CA VAL A 180 20.78 -9.83 -6.45
C VAL A 180 21.04 -11.33 -6.32
N GLU A 181 21.69 -11.77 -5.26
CA GLU A 181 21.99 -13.17 -5.01
C GLU A 181 20.72 -14.00 -4.76
N GLU A 182 19.83 -13.52 -3.90
CA GLU A 182 18.54 -14.18 -3.64
C GLU A 182 17.64 -14.20 -4.89
N TYR A 183 17.67 -13.13 -5.70
CA TYR A 183 16.92 -13.08 -6.95
C TYR A 183 17.42 -14.10 -7.97
N LYS A 184 18.74 -14.31 -8.07
CA LYS A 184 19.32 -15.33 -8.96
C LYS A 184 18.91 -16.73 -8.57
N LYS A 185 19.03 -17.08 -7.29
CA LYS A 185 18.60 -18.39 -6.76
C LYS A 185 17.14 -18.68 -7.13
N LEU A 186 16.28 -17.68 -6.97
CA LEU A 186 14.87 -17.76 -7.35
C LEU A 186 14.64 -18.05 -8.83
N LYS A 187 15.44 -17.44 -9.72
CA LYS A 187 15.34 -17.66 -11.16
C LYS A 187 15.85 -19.04 -11.58
N GLU A 188 16.82 -19.60 -10.87
CA GLU A 188 17.36 -20.94 -11.12
C GLU A 188 16.44 -22.05 -10.58
N ASP A 189 15.85 -21.85 -9.39
CA ASP A 189 14.98 -22.82 -8.72
C ASP A 189 13.65 -23.08 -9.46
N TYR A 190 13.18 -22.11 -10.25
CA TYR A 190 11.90 -22.20 -10.93
C TYR A 190 12.07 -21.90 -12.42
N ASN A 191 11.64 -22.83 -13.28
CA ASN A 191 11.38 -22.51 -14.69
C ASN A 191 10.21 -21.52 -14.73
N ILE A 192 10.53 -20.22 -14.68
CA ILE A 192 9.51 -19.19 -14.58
C ILE A 192 8.85 -19.03 -15.95
N THR A 193 7.60 -19.46 -16.07
CA THR A 193 6.75 -19.05 -17.20
C THR A 193 6.41 -17.57 -17.03
N GLU A 194 6.69 -16.76 -18.05
CA GLU A 194 6.63 -15.29 -17.98
C GLU A 194 5.22 -14.71 -17.77
N ASP A 195 4.18 -15.55 -17.75
CA ASP A 195 2.78 -15.10 -17.71
C ASP A 195 2.08 -15.37 -16.36
N GLY A 196 2.71 -16.13 -15.45
CA GLY A 196 2.09 -16.55 -14.19
C GLY A 196 2.03 -15.44 -13.12
N PRO A 197 1.11 -15.53 -12.14
CA PRO A 197 1.00 -14.56 -11.04
C PRO A 197 2.30 -14.44 -10.23
N TYR A 198 3.03 -15.54 -10.10
CA TYR A 198 4.37 -15.57 -9.49
C TYR A 198 5.38 -14.68 -10.24
N TYR A 199 5.44 -14.80 -11.58
CA TYR A 199 6.33 -13.97 -12.39
C TYR A 199 5.94 -12.51 -12.32
N LYS A 200 4.64 -12.19 -12.40
CA LYS A 200 4.13 -10.82 -12.27
C LYS A 200 4.60 -10.19 -10.95
N LEU A 201 4.42 -10.88 -9.82
CA LEU A 201 4.85 -10.40 -8.49
C LEU A 201 6.37 -10.20 -8.41
N LEU A 202 7.14 -11.16 -8.93
CA LEU A 202 8.60 -11.08 -8.97
C LEU A 202 9.09 -9.93 -9.86
N SER A 203 8.48 -9.74 -11.03
CA SER A 203 8.76 -8.66 -11.97
C SER A 203 8.44 -7.29 -11.37
N THR A 204 7.34 -7.18 -10.61
CA THR A 204 7.02 -5.97 -9.84
C THR A 204 8.11 -5.62 -8.83
N LEU A 205 8.64 -6.58 -8.05
CA LEU A 205 9.78 -6.34 -7.16
C LEU A 205 11.06 -5.95 -7.91
N LEU A 206 11.34 -6.62 -9.03
CA LEU A 206 12.49 -6.33 -9.88
C LEU A 206 12.45 -4.90 -10.43
N ASN A 207 11.30 -4.47 -10.93
CA ASN A 207 11.10 -3.12 -11.43
C ASN A 207 11.35 -2.09 -10.33
N ASP A 208 10.90 -2.38 -9.11
CA ASP A 208 11.16 -1.51 -7.98
C ASP A 208 12.63 -1.49 -7.54
N TYR A 209 13.31 -2.63 -7.56
CA TYR A 209 14.78 -2.65 -7.40
C TYR A 209 15.48 -1.79 -8.46
N ASN A 210 15.10 -1.92 -9.74
CA ASN A 210 15.68 -1.14 -10.83
C ASN A 210 15.38 0.36 -10.68
N ASN A 211 14.19 0.72 -10.19
CA ASN A 211 13.83 2.09 -9.86
C ASN A 211 14.71 2.67 -8.75
N LEU A 212 15.06 1.87 -7.73
CA LEU A 212 16.01 2.27 -6.69
C LEU A 212 17.43 2.40 -7.25
N LYS A 213 17.88 1.42 -8.04
CA LYS A 213 19.19 1.44 -8.72
C LYS A 213 19.36 2.65 -9.62
N ASN A 214 18.34 3.05 -10.37
CA ASN A 214 18.40 4.24 -11.23
C ASN A 214 18.58 5.54 -10.42
N LYS A 215 18.19 5.54 -9.15
CA LYS A 215 18.43 6.65 -8.22
C LYS A 215 19.75 6.51 -7.45
N CYS A 216 20.39 5.34 -7.55
CA CYS A 216 21.62 4.98 -6.86
C CYS A 216 22.58 4.19 -7.75
N SER A 217 23.42 4.90 -8.50
CA SER A 217 24.32 4.33 -9.52
C SER A 217 25.33 3.29 -9.01
N ASN A 218 25.60 3.24 -7.69
CA ASN A 218 26.55 2.30 -7.08
C ASN A 218 25.93 0.93 -6.71
N ILE A 219 24.64 0.72 -7.01
CA ILE A 219 23.95 -0.56 -6.75
C ILE A 219 24.23 -1.55 -7.91
N PRO A 220 24.62 -2.81 -7.61
CA PRO A 220 24.92 -3.79 -8.65
C PRO A 220 23.72 -4.02 -9.59
N PRO A 221 23.94 -4.18 -10.91
CA PRO A 221 22.89 -4.66 -11.80
C PRO A 221 22.55 -6.11 -11.46
N ILE A 222 21.33 -6.53 -11.81
CA ILE A 222 20.97 -7.95 -11.82
C ILE A 222 21.50 -8.55 -13.14
N PRO A 223 22.46 -9.50 -13.10
CA PRO A 223 23.03 -10.07 -14.32
C PRO A 223 21.99 -10.82 -15.14
N GLY A 224 22.01 -10.65 -16.46
CA GLY A 224 21.12 -11.37 -17.39
C GLY A 224 19.70 -10.82 -17.51
N ILE A 225 19.44 -9.60 -17.03
CA ILE A 225 18.19 -8.87 -17.26
C ILE A 225 18.52 -7.54 -17.93
N THR A 226 18.41 -7.49 -19.26
CA THR A 226 18.27 -6.24 -19.99
C THR A 226 16.83 -5.77 -19.81
N THR A 227 16.59 -4.86 -18.86
CA THR A 227 15.33 -4.12 -18.83
C THR A 227 15.35 -3.17 -20.03
N ASN A 228 14.63 -3.52 -21.09
CA ASN A 228 14.25 -2.56 -22.13
C ASN A 228 13.24 -1.61 -21.48
N ILE A 229 13.72 -0.60 -20.76
CA ILE A 229 12.90 0.50 -20.28
C ILE A 229 12.54 1.30 -21.53
N SER A 230 11.46 0.93 -22.24
CA SER A 230 10.85 1.89 -23.15
C SER A 230 10.33 3.01 -22.27
N GLU A 231 10.85 4.21 -22.48
CA GLU A 231 10.31 5.45 -21.95
C GLU A 231 8.80 5.50 -22.23
N GLN A 232 7.96 5.16 -21.26
CA GLN A 232 6.57 5.60 -21.23
C GLN A 232 6.55 7.09 -20.89
N ARG A 233 7.09 7.88 -21.80
CA ARG A 233 6.64 9.24 -22.02
C ARG A 233 5.48 9.10 -23.01
N SER A 234 4.30 8.75 -22.52
CA SER A 234 3.07 8.86 -23.31
C SER A 234 2.74 10.34 -23.49
N VAL A 235 3.48 10.95 -24.42
CA VAL A 235 2.97 12.06 -25.22
C VAL A 235 1.76 11.48 -25.94
N GLN A 236 0.57 11.90 -25.50
CA GLN A 236 -0.66 11.63 -26.21
C GLN A 236 -0.63 12.48 -27.49
N SER A 237 -0.05 11.93 -28.54
CA SER A 237 -0.17 12.43 -29.91
C SER A 237 -0.82 11.33 -30.75
N PHE A 238 -2.16 11.36 -30.76
CA PHE A 238 -2.92 10.72 -31.84
C PHE A 238 -2.65 11.51 -33.13
N GLY A 239 -1.89 10.95 -34.06
CA GLY A 239 -2.09 11.22 -35.48
C GLY A 239 -3.35 10.46 -35.94
N GLN A 240 -4.14 10.87 -36.92
CA GLN A 240 -3.92 11.75 -38.06
C GLN A 240 -5.24 12.47 -38.38
N ASN A 241 -5.19 13.63 -39.04
CA ASN A 241 -5.72 13.80 -40.40
C ASN A 241 -5.50 15.23 -40.93
N SER A 242 -5.01 15.29 -42.17
CA SER A 242 -5.17 16.32 -43.22
C SER A 242 -4.80 17.79 -42.96
N GLU A 243 -3.77 18.22 -43.71
CA GLU A 243 -3.62 19.48 -44.44
C GLU A 243 -3.90 20.83 -43.74
N ASP A 244 -2.78 21.53 -43.52
CA ASP A 244 -2.53 22.95 -43.79
C ASP A 244 -3.11 24.09 -42.92
N ILE A 245 -2.22 25.09 -42.77
CA ILE A 245 -2.38 26.48 -42.31
C ILE A 245 -2.19 26.76 -40.81
N SER A 246 -1.02 27.34 -40.55
CA SER A 246 -0.59 28.09 -39.38
C SER A 246 -1.57 29.18 -38.92
N SER A 247 -1.83 29.24 -37.61
CA SER A 247 -1.54 30.41 -36.75
C SER A 247 -2.20 30.28 -35.37
N SER A 248 -1.58 30.89 -34.35
CA SER A 248 -2.15 31.20 -33.03
C SER A 248 -1.99 30.14 -31.90
N SER A 249 -0.76 29.94 -31.42
CA SER A 249 -0.48 29.21 -30.17
C SER A 249 -0.68 30.06 -28.89
N ILE A 250 -0.95 31.36 -29.03
CA ILE A 250 -0.99 32.29 -27.88
C ILE A 250 -2.42 32.47 -27.34
N ALA A 251 -3.44 32.45 -28.19
CA ALA A 251 -4.83 32.67 -27.77
C ALA A 251 -5.41 31.50 -26.94
N ASN A 252 -5.04 30.26 -27.26
CA ASN A 252 -5.55 29.08 -26.56
C ASN A 252 -4.96 28.92 -25.15
N ASN A 253 -3.72 29.36 -24.91
CA ASN A 253 -3.13 29.34 -23.57
C ASN A 253 -3.80 30.35 -22.62
N LEU A 254 -4.22 31.51 -23.11
CA LEU A 254 -4.87 32.52 -22.28
C LEU A 254 -6.27 32.07 -21.80
N LEU A 255 -7.03 31.39 -22.67
CA LEU A 255 -8.35 30.84 -22.35
C LEU A 255 -8.27 29.69 -21.33
N ILE A 256 -7.27 28.81 -21.45
CA ILE A 256 -7.05 27.71 -20.50
C ILE A 256 -6.71 28.25 -19.11
N VAL A 257 -5.83 29.26 -19.03
CA VAL A 257 -5.41 29.85 -17.75
C VAL A 257 -6.59 30.54 -17.04
N LEU A 258 -7.42 31.28 -17.77
CA LEU A 258 -8.61 31.94 -17.19
C LEU A 258 -9.67 30.93 -16.68
N SER A 259 -9.84 29.78 -17.34
CA SER A 259 -10.78 28.75 -16.90
C SER A 259 -10.35 28.06 -15.60
N ILE A 260 -9.04 27.93 -15.36
CA ILE A 260 -8.50 27.31 -14.13
C ILE A 260 -8.76 28.21 -12.91
N PHE A 261 -8.59 29.53 -13.05
CA PHE A 261 -8.83 30.46 -11.94
C PHE A 261 -10.31 30.57 -11.55
N GLY A 262 -11.23 30.49 -12.53
CA GLY A 262 -12.67 30.45 -12.25
C GLY A 262 -13.11 29.21 -11.46
N ALA A 263 -12.57 28.04 -11.81
CA ALA A 263 -12.87 26.79 -11.09
C ALA A 263 -12.32 26.82 -9.65
N ILE A 264 -11.08 27.29 -9.46
CA ILE A 264 -10.47 27.39 -8.12
C ILE A 264 -11.30 28.31 -7.21
N ALA A 265 -11.77 29.46 -7.71
CA ALA A 265 -12.60 30.37 -6.93
C ALA A 265 -13.96 29.73 -6.54
N PHE A 266 -14.58 28.96 -7.42
CA PHE A 266 -15.84 28.25 -7.15
C PHE A 266 -15.67 27.16 -6.07
N PHE A 267 -14.61 26.35 -6.15
CA PHE A 267 -14.33 25.31 -5.14
C PHE A 267 -13.91 25.89 -3.78
N LEU A 268 -13.17 27.00 -3.75
CA LEU A 268 -12.84 27.72 -2.51
C LEU A 268 -14.10 28.31 -1.84
N GLY A 269 -15.07 28.80 -2.63
CA GLY A 269 -16.35 29.28 -2.11
C GLY A 269 -17.18 28.19 -1.43
N ILE A 270 -17.24 26.99 -2.02
CA ILE A 270 -17.98 25.85 -1.47
C ILE A 270 -17.30 25.32 -0.20
N SER A 271 -15.98 25.13 -0.23
CA SER A 271 -15.22 24.62 0.91
C SER A 271 -15.25 25.58 2.12
N TYR A 272 -15.18 26.90 1.88
CA TYR A 272 -15.31 27.90 2.94
C TYR A 272 -16.68 27.82 3.65
N LYS A 273 -17.77 27.64 2.89
CA LYS A 273 -19.13 27.51 3.43
C LYS A 273 -19.31 26.24 4.28
N TYR A 274 -18.75 25.11 3.85
CA TYR A 274 -18.80 23.85 4.61
C TYR A 274 -17.92 23.89 5.87
N SER A 275 -16.74 24.51 5.80
CA SER A 275 -15.84 24.68 6.95
C SER A 275 -16.49 25.52 8.06
N LEU A 276 -17.09 26.67 7.70
CA LEU A 276 -17.76 27.55 8.67
C LEU A 276 -18.94 26.85 9.35
N PHE A 277 -19.66 25.98 8.63
CA PHE A 277 -20.77 25.19 9.18
C PHE A 277 -20.30 24.05 10.10
N GLY A 278 -19.17 23.41 9.77
CA GLY A 278 -18.54 22.38 10.58
C GLY A 278 -18.04 22.91 11.94
N PHE A 279 -17.35 24.05 11.93
CA PHE A 279 -16.84 24.70 13.16
C PHE A 279 -17.97 25.11 14.12
N ARG A 280 -19.08 25.66 13.60
CA ARG A 280 -20.26 26.00 14.43
C ARG A 280 -20.85 24.78 15.13
N LYS A 281 -20.91 23.63 14.45
CA LYS A 281 -21.48 22.38 14.99
C LYS A 281 -20.58 21.75 16.06
N GLN A 282 -19.25 21.85 15.91
CA GLN A 282 -18.30 21.41 16.94
C GLN A 282 -18.35 22.28 18.20
N PHE A 283 -18.42 23.61 18.04
CA PHE A 283 -18.51 24.54 19.17
C PHE A 283 -19.78 24.32 20.01
N GLN A 284 -20.93 24.10 19.37
CA GLN A 284 -22.17 23.78 20.07
C GLN A 284 -22.09 22.45 20.85
N LYS A 285 -21.46 21.42 20.28
CA LYS A 285 -21.24 20.13 20.97
C LYS A 285 -20.31 20.26 22.17
N GLN A 286 -19.25 21.07 22.08
CA GLN A 286 -18.36 21.36 23.22
C GLN A 286 -19.10 22.10 24.34
N LYS A 287 -19.88 23.14 24.01
CA LYS A 287 -20.70 23.88 24.98
C LYS A 287 -21.72 22.99 25.69
N LEU A 288 -22.31 22.02 24.99
CA LEU A 288 -23.23 21.04 25.60
C LEU A 288 -22.51 20.07 26.55
N ARG A 289 -21.32 19.58 26.17
CA ARG A 289 -20.49 18.71 27.02
C ARG A 289 -20.02 19.40 28.30
N GLU A 290 -19.63 20.67 28.21
CA GLU A 290 -19.27 21.46 29.41
C GLU A 290 -20.46 21.67 30.34
N LYS A 291 -21.65 21.96 29.80
CA LYS A 291 -22.87 22.07 30.61
C LYS A 291 -23.18 20.76 31.36
N ILE A 292 -23.09 19.61 30.68
CA ILE A 292 -23.30 18.29 31.30
C ILE A 292 -22.26 18.03 32.38
N LYS A 293 -20.99 18.37 32.14
CA LYS A 293 -19.90 18.22 33.12
C LYS A 293 -20.12 19.08 34.37
N ASN A 294 -20.56 20.32 34.20
CA ASN A 294 -20.87 21.23 35.31
C ASN A 294 -22.08 20.77 36.13
N ILE A 295 -23.11 20.21 35.49
CA ILE A 295 -24.26 19.61 36.19
C ILE A 295 -23.81 18.39 37.00
N LYS A 296 -23.02 17.48 36.40
CA LYS A 296 -22.48 16.31 37.08
C LYS A 296 -21.63 16.68 38.31
N ASN A 297 -20.81 17.73 38.20
CA ASN A 297 -20.00 18.22 39.32
C ASN A 297 -20.84 18.82 40.46
N ARG A 298 -22.01 19.41 40.16
CA ARG A 298 -22.93 19.92 41.18
C ARG A 298 -23.77 18.86 41.87
N MET A 299 -23.94 17.69 41.25
CA MET A 299 -24.66 16.56 41.85
C MET A 299 -23.78 15.68 42.75
N ASN A 300 -22.46 15.80 42.62
CA ASN A 300 -21.47 15.05 43.40
C ASN A 300 -20.96 15.83 44.63
N HIS A 301 -21.55 17.00 44.91
CA HIS A 301 -21.38 17.80 46.12
C HIS A 301 -22.74 17.91 46.81
#